data_AF-A0A7S3DSL8-F1
#
_entry.id   AF-A0A7S3DSL8-F1
#
_cell.length_a   1.000
_cell.length_b   1.000
_cell.length_c   1.000
_cell.angle_alpha   90.00
_cell.angle_beta   90.00
_cell.angle_gamma   90.00
#
_symmetry.space_group_name_H-M   'P 1'
#
loop_
_entity.id
_entity.type
_entity.pdbx_description
1 polymer ?
#
loop_
_entity_poly.entity_id
_entity_poly.type
_entity_poly.pdbx_seq_one_letter_code
_entity_poly.pdbx_strand_id
1 'polypeptide(L)'
;VYANRYKFTDVDFMVDWSVELNVAFVGNAYLFVNDIPRLMEALSDDHIYQQSVIHSSSGSLAGVLLTGNGMYKQWKTEEAFLDNYTNSYGYNESIYDFGYCTVAQLLMGYDEILEYGNKNKAYYNDGKNPCIMDETYKEYVDEILSDNDTEALINWDYVVLVDQTKRMAIESARKETIYALANAYGPLLNSSGAIPVIVDTHAFWSEETNMTGLDSVEYFQSLIYDGVEDYVNALANVLPDWQYPVVAPIGIAYLTVYEERPRIWKKLFIDDNMHSSVHGSYLFACVLYATLYGHLPDKRTASKAEYLFADSRKLVGRLEYPSESEAYYYRNVARRVALRGYVPNSMRS
;
A
#
# COMPACT_ATOMS: atom_id res chain seq x y z
N VAL A 1 9.03 1.24 -18.61
CA VAL A 1 8.46 0.13 -17.80
C VAL A 1 6.96 -0.17 -18.02
N TYR A 2 6.10 0.80 -18.39
CA TYR A 2 4.64 0.53 -18.58
C TYR A 2 4.22 0.03 -19.97
N ALA A 3 5.14 -0.01 -20.93
CA ALA A 3 4.90 -0.51 -22.27
C ALA A 3 5.37 -1.98 -22.38
N ASN A 4 4.40 -2.88 -22.54
CA ASN A 4 4.50 -4.34 -22.73
C ASN A 4 4.46 -5.21 -21.47
N ARG A 5 3.24 -5.63 -21.08
CA ARG A 5 2.78 -7.03 -21.21
C ARG A 5 1.37 -7.28 -20.63
N TYR A 6 0.37 -6.47 -20.99
CA TYR A 6 -1.01 -6.96 -21.09
C TYR A 6 -1.72 -6.16 -22.18
N LYS A 7 -1.81 -6.74 -23.38
CA LYS A 7 -2.81 -6.28 -24.36
C LYS A 7 -4.13 -6.88 -23.90
N PHE A 8 -4.81 -6.19 -22.99
CA PHE A 8 -6.23 -6.45 -22.76
C PHE A 8 -6.95 -6.08 -24.05
N THR A 9 -7.37 -7.12 -24.79
CA THR A 9 -8.27 -6.94 -25.92
C THR A 9 -9.61 -6.45 -25.38
N ASP A 10 -10.33 -5.63 -26.17
CA ASP A 10 -11.65 -5.11 -25.81
C ASP A 10 -12.67 -6.25 -25.64
N VAL A 11 -12.59 -6.98 -24.53
CA VAL A 11 -13.62 -7.91 -24.07
C VAL A 11 -14.44 -7.18 -23.02
N ASP A 12 -15.75 -7.19 -23.22
CA ASP A 12 -16.72 -6.53 -22.35
C ASP A 12 -16.42 -6.75 -20.86
N PHE A 13 -16.43 -5.64 -20.12
CA PHE A 13 -16.24 -5.53 -18.68
C PHE A 13 -17.34 -6.30 -17.92
N MET A 14 -17.19 -7.62 -17.84
CA MET A 14 -17.81 -8.43 -16.81
C MET A 14 -16.95 -8.27 -15.56
N VAL A 15 -17.55 -7.69 -14.51
CA VAL A 15 -17.03 -7.82 -13.15
C VAL A 15 -16.92 -9.32 -12.89
N ASP A 16 -15.71 -9.84 -12.68
CA ASP A 16 -15.61 -11.21 -12.22
C ASP A 16 -15.77 -11.20 -10.70
N TRP A 17 -17.03 -11.23 -10.26
CA TRP A 17 -17.42 -11.52 -8.87
C TRP A 17 -16.95 -12.91 -8.39
N SER A 18 -16.15 -13.65 -9.18
CA SER A 18 -15.57 -14.93 -8.76
C SER A 18 -14.07 -14.86 -8.46
N VAL A 19 -13.39 -13.74 -8.70
CA VAL A 19 -11.96 -13.61 -8.42
C VAL A 19 -11.74 -12.99 -7.04
N GLU A 20 -11.55 -13.87 -6.06
CA GLU A 20 -11.00 -13.53 -4.75
C GLU A 20 -9.49 -13.30 -4.88
N LEU A 21 -8.98 -12.22 -4.27
CA LEU A 21 -7.55 -11.92 -4.21
C LEU A 21 -7.07 -11.78 -2.78
N ASN A 22 -5.96 -12.45 -2.45
CA ASN A 22 -5.23 -12.20 -1.22
C ASN A 22 -4.14 -11.16 -1.50
N VAL A 23 -4.22 -10.00 -0.85
CA VAL A 23 -3.29 -8.88 -1.08
C VAL A 23 -2.60 -8.47 0.22
N ALA A 24 -1.29 -8.64 0.27
CA ALA A 24 -0.46 -8.16 1.37
C ALA A 24 -0.01 -6.71 1.12
N PHE A 25 -0.04 -5.87 2.15
CA PHE A 25 0.37 -4.47 2.06
C PHE A 25 1.57 -4.16 2.97
N VAL A 26 2.67 -3.69 2.38
CA VAL A 26 3.87 -3.27 3.13
C VAL A 26 4.24 -1.84 2.77
N GLY A 27 4.36 -0.98 3.77
CA GLY A 27 4.79 0.40 3.51
C GLY A 27 4.63 1.34 4.68
N ASN A 28 4.28 2.58 4.36
CA ASN A 28 4.40 3.72 5.25
C ASN A 28 3.10 4.55 5.31
N ALA A 29 3.22 5.83 5.66
CA ALA A 29 2.10 6.77 5.74
C ALA A 29 1.22 6.80 4.48
N TYR A 30 1.78 6.45 3.32
CA TYR A 30 1.07 6.40 2.05
C TYR A 30 -0.04 5.32 1.98
N LEU A 31 0.07 4.25 2.79
CA LEU A 31 -0.97 3.23 2.96
C LEU A 31 -1.81 3.45 4.23
N PHE A 32 -1.18 4.02 5.28
CA PHE A 32 -1.83 4.30 6.55
C PHE A 32 -2.86 5.43 6.47
N VAL A 33 -2.54 6.52 5.74
CA VAL A 33 -3.42 7.68 5.64
C VAL A 33 -4.67 7.27 4.85
N ASN A 34 -5.82 7.30 5.55
CA ASN A 34 -7.12 6.83 5.07
C ASN A 34 -7.19 5.33 4.73
N ASP A 35 -6.32 4.53 5.37
CA ASP A 35 -6.40 3.06 5.40
C ASP A 35 -6.67 2.42 4.03
N ILE A 36 -5.70 2.56 3.13
CA ILE A 36 -5.75 1.98 1.78
C ILE A 36 -6.10 0.49 1.79
N PRO A 37 -5.55 -0.36 2.69
CA PRO A 37 -5.92 -1.76 2.71
C PRO A 37 -7.44 -2.00 2.88
N ARG A 38 -8.08 -1.39 3.88
CA ARG A 38 -9.55 -1.52 4.07
C ARG A 38 -10.37 -0.84 2.97
N LEU A 39 -9.85 0.24 2.40
CA LEU A 39 -10.47 0.85 1.22
C LEU A 39 -10.46 -0.11 0.02
N MET A 40 -9.41 -0.92 -0.14
CA MET A 40 -9.34 -1.91 -1.22
C MET A 40 -10.33 -3.06 -1.01
N GLU A 41 -10.50 -3.54 0.23
CA GLU A 41 -11.56 -4.51 0.61
C GLU A 41 -12.94 -3.96 0.22
N ALA A 42 -13.29 -2.78 0.73
CA ALA A 42 -14.58 -2.15 0.46
C ALA A 42 -14.81 -1.82 -1.03
N LEU A 43 -13.77 -1.39 -1.74
CA LEU A 43 -13.84 -1.10 -3.18
C LEU A 43 -14.04 -2.35 -4.03
N SER A 44 -13.56 -3.50 -3.54
CA SER A 44 -13.76 -4.83 -4.12
C SER A 44 -15.05 -5.52 -3.69
N ASP A 45 -15.86 -4.89 -2.84
CA ASP A 45 -17.05 -5.52 -2.23
C ASP A 45 -16.65 -6.84 -1.53
N ASP A 46 -15.59 -6.76 -0.72
CA ASP A 46 -15.02 -7.86 0.09
C ASP A 46 -14.38 -9.02 -0.70
N HIS A 47 -14.08 -8.85 -1.99
CA HIS A 47 -13.36 -9.85 -2.81
C HIS A 47 -11.82 -9.73 -2.73
N ILE A 48 -11.33 -8.78 -1.93
CA ILE A 48 -9.93 -8.71 -1.52
C ILE A 48 -9.90 -9.08 -0.04
N TYR A 49 -9.13 -10.10 0.29
CA TYR A 49 -8.65 -10.31 1.65
C TYR A 49 -7.28 -9.63 1.80
N GLN A 50 -7.10 -8.81 2.84
CA GLN A 50 -5.80 -8.19 3.10
C GLN A 50 -5.25 -8.38 4.51
N GLN A 51 -3.93 -8.37 4.57
CA GLN A 51 -3.18 -8.09 5.79
C GLN A 51 -2.07 -7.09 5.48
N SER A 52 -1.56 -6.43 6.52
CA SER A 52 -0.58 -5.37 6.33
C SER A 52 0.50 -5.30 7.41
N VAL A 53 1.66 -4.79 6.99
CA VAL A 53 2.75 -4.33 7.86
C VAL A 53 3.06 -2.90 7.47
N ILE A 54 2.49 -1.96 8.21
CA ILE A 54 2.59 -0.53 7.90
C ILE A 54 3.29 0.20 9.04
N HIS A 55 4.22 1.08 8.71
CA HIS A 55 4.95 1.85 9.71
C HIS A 55 5.12 3.31 9.27
N SER A 56 4.22 4.18 9.75
CA SER A 56 4.13 5.58 9.29
C SER A 56 5.38 6.41 9.57
N SER A 57 6.19 6.06 10.57
CA SER A 57 7.43 6.79 10.89
C SER A 57 8.73 6.11 10.49
N SER A 58 8.72 4.89 9.93
CA SER A 58 9.97 4.24 9.47
C SER A 58 10.45 4.87 8.17
N GLY A 59 9.51 5.47 7.42
CA GLY A 59 9.78 6.34 6.29
C GLY A 59 10.46 5.65 5.11
N SER A 60 10.50 4.30 5.07
CA SER A 60 10.95 3.53 3.89
C SER A 60 10.67 2.04 4.03
N LEU A 61 10.66 1.29 2.92
CA LEU A 61 10.56 -0.17 2.92
C LEU A 61 11.71 -0.84 3.69
N ALA A 62 12.92 -0.29 3.61
CA ALA A 62 14.06 -0.76 4.41
C ALA A 62 13.82 -0.52 5.91
N GLY A 63 13.30 0.66 6.27
CA GLY A 63 12.92 0.98 7.65
C GLY A 63 11.84 0.03 8.20
N VAL A 64 10.85 -0.35 7.40
CA VAL A 64 9.81 -1.31 7.80
C VAL A 64 10.40 -2.69 8.14
N LEU A 65 11.42 -3.17 7.42
CA LEU A 65 12.10 -4.42 7.79
C LEU A 65 12.78 -4.34 9.16
N LEU A 66 13.31 -3.17 9.53
CA LEU A 66 14.03 -2.98 10.78
C LEU A 66 13.09 -2.75 11.98
N THR A 67 11.90 -2.23 11.76
CA THR A 67 10.96 -1.83 12.83
C THR A 67 9.72 -2.70 12.92
N GLY A 68 9.39 -3.41 11.84
CA GLY A 68 8.14 -4.12 11.68
C GLY A 68 6.96 -3.18 11.50
N ASN A 69 5.79 -3.61 11.95
CA ASN A 69 4.57 -2.80 11.94
C ASN A 69 4.68 -1.69 12.99
N GLY A 70 4.13 -0.50 12.73
CA GLY A 70 4.20 0.66 13.61
C GLY A 70 2.85 1.19 14.06
N MET A 71 1.78 0.40 13.93
CA MET A 71 0.40 0.87 14.07
C MET A 71 -0.17 0.74 15.49
N TYR A 72 0.59 0.25 16.47
CA TYR A 72 0.09 -0.06 17.82
C TYR A 72 -0.73 1.07 18.47
N LYS A 73 -0.29 2.33 18.35
CA LYS A 73 -1.03 3.48 18.91
C LYS A 73 -1.97 4.12 17.89
N GLN A 74 -1.74 3.86 16.62
CA GLN A 74 -2.32 4.61 15.50
C GLN A 74 -3.66 4.00 15.09
N TRP A 75 -3.80 2.68 15.23
CA TRP A 75 -5.01 1.90 14.94
C TRP A 75 -5.62 1.28 16.20
N LYS A 76 -5.35 1.87 17.37
CA LYS A 76 -6.14 1.56 18.57
C LYS A 76 -7.40 2.43 18.58
N THR A 77 -8.28 2.18 17.61
CA THR A 77 -9.50 2.93 17.32
C THR A 77 -10.74 2.04 17.45
N GLU A 78 -11.93 2.63 17.47
CA GLU A 78 -13.19 1.87 17.54
C GLU A 78 -13.39 1.02 16.28
N GLU A 79 -13.09 1.58 15.12
CA GLU A 79 -13.19 0.91 13.82
C GLU A 79 -12.19 -0.24 13.67
N ALA A 80 -11.06 -0.17 14.38
CA ALA A 80 -10.07 -1.23 14.40
C ALA A 80 -10.36 -2.32 15.44
N PHE A 81 -11.33 -2.17 16.34
CA PHE A 81 -11.64 -3.19 17.33
C PHE A 81 -12.08 -4.50 16.64
N LEU A 82 -11.45 -5.61 17.04
CA LEU A 82 -11.78 -6.94 16.52
C LEU A 82 -12.69 -7.68 17.49
N ASP A 83 -12.16 -8.05 18.65
CA ASP A 83 -12.90 -8.75 19.71
C ASP A 83 -12.17 -8.59 21.06
N ASN A 84 -12.74 -9.14 22.12
CA ASN A 84 -12.05 -9.39 23.37
C ASN A 84 -11.42 -10.79 23.35
N TYR A 85 -10.13 -10.86 23.68
CA TYR A 85 -9.36 -12.09 23.69
C TYR A 85 -8.94 -12.44 25.12
N THR A 86 -9.12 -13.72 25.50
CA THR A 86 -8.67 -14.23 26.81
C THR A 86 -7.24 -14.72 26.67
N ASN A 87 -6.27 -13.99 27.23
CA ASN A 87 -4.88 -14.37 27.12
C ASN A 87 -4.51 -15.60 27.97
N SER A 88 -3.28 -16.09 27.80
CA SER A 88 -2.76 -17.28 28.51
C SER A 88 -2.79 -17.16 30.04
N TYR A 89 -2.89 -15.93 30.57
CA TYR A 89 -3.00 -15.62 32.00
C TYR A 89 -4.45 -15.51 32.50
N GLY A 90 -5.44 -15.65 31.62
CA GLY A 90 -6.87 -15.56 31.93
C GLY A 90 -7.43 -14.14 32.00
N TYR A 91 -6.71 -13.14 31.47
CA TYR A 91 -7.20 -11.77 31.37
C TYR A 91 -7.88 -11.54 30.02
N ASN A 92 -9.03 -10.87 30.05
CA ASN A 92 -9.74 -10.45 28.84
C ASN A 92 -9.24 -9.07 28.42
N GLU A 93 -8.59 -8.99 27.26
CA GLU A 93 -8.07 -7.76 26.68
C GLU A 93 -8.73 -7.51 25.33
N SER A 94 -8.96 -6.22 25.01
CA SER A 94 -9.47 -5.85 23.69
C SER A 94 -8.36 -5.91 22.65
N ILE A 95 -8.63 -6.62 21.56
CA ILE A 95 -7.75 -6.75 20.40
C ILE A 95 -8.19 -5.80 19.29
N TYR A 96 -7.21 -5.25 18.59
CA TYR A 96 -7.41 -4.32 17.50
C TYR A 96 -6.67 -4.84 16.27
N ASP A 97 -7.22 -4.56 15.10
CA ASP A 97 -6.62 -4.88 13.81
C ASP A 97 -5.43 -3.95 13.53
N PHE A 98 -4.26 -4.36 14.03
CA PHE A 98 -3.01 -3.67 13.70
C PHE A 98 -2.40 -4.16 12.38
N GLY A 99 -2.89 -5.27 11.81
CA GLY A 99 -2.17 -6.09 10.84
C GLY A 99 -1.07 -6.96 11.49
N TYR A 100 -0.25 -7.60 10.66
CA TYR A 100 0.82 -8.48 11.15
C TYR A 100 2.02 -7.68 11.65
N CYS A 101 2.85 -8.31 12.47
CA CYS A 101 3.83 -7.59 13.26
C CYS A 101 5.15 -7.32 12.54
N THR A 102 5.52 -8.17 11.58
CA THR A 102 6.76 -8.02 10.80
C THR A 102 6.52 -8.48 9.37
N VAL A 103 7.38 -8.03 8.45
CA VAL A 103 7.31 -8.44 7.04
C VAL A 103 7.51 -9.95 6.89
N ALA A 104 8.40 -10.54 7.69
CA ALA A 104 8.62 -11.99 7.70
C ALA A 104 7.35 -12.72 8.12
N GLN A 105 6.71 -12.31 9.23
CA GLN A 105 5.45 -12.89 9.67
C GLN A 105 4.33 -12.74 8.63
N LEU A 106 4.25 -11.58 7.94
CA LEU A 106 3.30 -11.34 6.85
C LEU A 106 3.46 -12.31 5.70
N LEU A 107 4.69 -12.52 5.23
CA LEU A 107 4.94 -13.26 4.00
C LEU A 107 5.15 -14.77 4.22
N MET A 108 5.53 -15.17 5.43
CA MET A 108 5.88 -16.55 5.76
C MET A 108 4.96 -17.18 6.82
N GLY A 109 4.11 -16.39 7.48
CA GLY A 109 3.27 -16.85 8.58
C GLY A 109 3.96 -17.04 9.91
N TYR A 110 5.25 -16.78 9.97
CA TYR A 110 6.01 -16.82 11.20
C TYR A 110 7.23 -15.93 11.08
N ASP A 111 7.81 -15.63 12.23
CA ASP A 111 9.07 -14.92 12.33
C ASP A 111 9.84 -15.47 13.53
N GLU A 112 10.86 -16.27 13.23
CA GLU A 112 11.65 -17.00 14.22
C GLU A 112 12.46 -16.09 15.15
N ILE A 113 12.67 -14.83 14.77
CA ILE A 113 13.38 -13.84 15.58
C ILE A 113 12.43 -12.85 16.26
N LEU A 114 11.12 -12.92 16.02
CA LEU A 114 10.14 -12.07 16.70
C LEU A 114 9.78 -12.65 18.07
N GLU A 115 10.30 -12.01 19.12
CA GLU A 115 9.96 -12.31 20.50
C GLU A 115 9.25 -11.12 21.16
N TYR A 116 8.31 -11.40 22.07
CA TYR A 116 7.69 -10.36 22.90
C TYR A 116 8.77 -9.57 23.67
N GLY A 117 8.62 -8.23 23.66
CA GLY A 117 9.59 -7.30 24.22
C GLY A 117 10.91 -7.19 23.46
N ASN A 118 11.06 -7.89 22.32
CA ASN A 118 12.24 -7.84 21.44
C ASN A 118 13.57 -8.10 22.18
N LYS A 119 13.62 -9.19 22.97
CA LYS A 119 14.73 -9.53 23.88
C LYS A 119 16.06 -9.75 23.16
N ASN A 120 16.02 -10.34 21.97
CA ASN A 120 17.17 -10.57 21.10
C ASN A 120 17.64 -9.31 20.33
N LYS A 121 16.88 -8.20 20.40
CA LYS A 121 17.12 -6.95 19.66
C LYS A 121 17.19 -7.16 18.14
N ALA A 122 16.43 -8.12 17.62
CA ALA A 122 16.29 -8.36 16.19
C ALA A 122 15.72 -7.12 15.47
N TYR A 123 14.82 -6.40 16.14
CA TYR A 123 14.17 -5.20 15.63
C TYR A 123 14.65 -3.93 16.32
N TYR A 124 14.62 -2.80 15.62
CA TYR A 124 14.71 -1.49 16.26
C TYR A 124 13.38 -1.20 16.96
N ASN A 125 13.37 -1.32 18.30
CA ASN A 125 12.18 -1.04 19.09
C ASN A 125 12.00 0.47 19.26
N ASP A 126 11.09 1.05 18.48
CA ASP A 126 10.70 2.46 18.55
C ASP A 126 9.41 2.69 19.37
N GLY A 127 8.92 1.64 20.04
CA GLY A 127 7.72 1.66 20.86
C GLY A 127 6.40 1.59 20.09
N LYS A 128 6.40 1.15 18.83
CA LYS A 128 5.21 1.15 17.96
C LYS A 128 4.80 -0.20 17.37
N ASN A 129 5.65 -1.22 17.49
CA ASN A 129 5.32 -2.55 17.01
C ASN A 129 4.35 -3.27 17.94
N PRO A 130 3.15 -3.65 17.48
CA PRO A 130 2.10 -4.16 18.36
C PRO A 130 2.53 -5.44 19.08
N CYS A 131 3.21 -6.38 18.41
CA CYS A 131 3.72 -7.60 19.03
C CYS A 131 4.87 -7.38 20.02
N ILE A 132 5.62 -6.28 19.88
CA ILE A 132 6.69 -5.94 20.82
C ILE A 132 6.11 -5.23 22.05
N MET A 133 5.03 -4.46 21.85
CA MET A 133 4.43 -3.61 22.86
C MET A 133 3.31 -4.29 23.67
N ASP A 134 2.73 -5.36 23.15
CA ASP A 134 1.55 -6.00 23.71
C ASP A 134 1.66 -7.53 23.61
N GLU A 135 1.89 -8.17 24.76
CA GLU A 135 2.02 -9.63 24.85
C GLU A 135 0.73 -10.32 24.42
N THR A 136 -0.43 -9.76 24.78
CA THR A 136 -1.73 -10.31 24.44
C THR A 136 -1.98 -10.25 22.93
N TYR A 137 -1.56 -9.17 22.27
CA TYR A 137 -1.63 -9.11 20.80
C TYR A 137 -0.67 -10.10 20.12
N LYS A 138 0.54 -10.28 20.66
CA LYS A 138 1.49 -11.29 20.16
C LYS A 138 0.89 -12.69 20.24
N GLU A 139 0.31 -13.04 21.39
CA GLU A 139 -0.38 -14.33 21.59
C GLU A 139 -1.53 -14.51 20.60
N TYR A 140 -2.39 -13.49 20.44
CA TYR A 140 -3.52 -13.51 19.49
C TYR A 140 -3.07 -13.78 18.06
N VAL A 141 -2.04 -13.06 17.59
CA VAL A 141 -1.51 -13.24 16.23
C VAL A 141 -0.88 -14.63 16.08
N ASP A 142 -0.12 -15.10 17.07
CA ASP A 142 0.46 -16.44 17.05
C ASP A 142 -0.63 -17.54 17.02
N GLU A 143 -1.72 -17.38 17.77
CA GLU A 143 -2.86 -18.32 17.77
C GLU A 143 -3.51 -18.38 16.39
N ILE A 144 -3.83 -17.22 15.80
CA ILE A 144 -4.37 -17.14 14.43
C ILE A 144 -3.46 -17.87 13.46
N LEU A 145 -2.16 -17.61 13.50
CA LEU A 145 -1.20 -18.23 12.58
C LEU A 145 -0.99 -19.72 12.84
N SER A 146 -1.32 -20.21 14.04
CA SER A 146 -1.20 -21.63 14.42
C SER A 146 -2.43 -22.47 14.07
N ASP A 147 -3.56 -21.84 13.74
CA ASP A 147 -4.77 -22.55 13.33
C ASP A 147 -4.57 -23.16 11.91
N ASN A 148 -4.98 -24.43 11.75
CA ASN A 148 -4.72 -25.22 10.54
C ASN A 148 -5.47 -24.68 9.32
N ASP A 149 -6.55 -23.92 9.52
CA ASP A 149 -7.22 -23.22 8.43
C ASP A 149 -6.40 -22.00 7.95
N THR A 150 -5.46 -21.50 8.76
CA THR A 150 -4.65 -20.30 8.50
C THR A 150 -3.30 -20.57 7.83
N GLU A 151 -2.73 -21.77 7.97
CA GLU A 151 -1.64 -22.22 7.09
C GLU A 151 -2.08 -22.26 5.62
N ALA A 152 -3.38 -22.42 5.35
CA ALA A 152 -3.96 -22.25 4.01
C ALA A 152 -4.23 -20.77 3.63
N LEU A 153 -4.16 -19.82 4.58
CA LEU A 153 -4.52 -18.40 4.43
C LEU A 153 -3.33 -17.46 4.16
N ILE A 154 -2.09 -17.94 4.10
CA ILE A 154 -0.91 -17.12 3.76
C ILE A 154 -0.45 -17.45 2.34
N ASN A 155 -1.41 -17.37 1.42
CA ASN A 155 -1.19 -17.49 -0.01
C ASN A 155 -1.51 -16.15 -0.67
N TRP A 156 -0.54 -15.24 -0.68
CA TRP A 156 -0.69 -13.91 -1.26
C TRP A 156 -0.58 -13.98 -2.79
N ASP A 157 -1.59 -13.51 -3.51
CA ASP A 157 -1.49 -13.31 -4.96
C ASP A 157 -0.56 -12.13 -5.26
N TYR A 158 -0.71 -11.06 -4.47
CA TYR A 158 0.04 -9.82 -4.63
C TYR A 158 0.60 -9.30 -3.31
N VAL A 159 1.79 -8.71 -3.38
CA VAL A 159 2.38 -7.93 -2.28
C VAL A 159 2.59 -6.51 -2.75
N VAL A 160 1.77 -5.58 -2.27
CA VAL A 160 1.86 -4.15 -2.55
C VAL A 160 2.96 -3.53 -1.69
N LEU A 161 3.98 -3.01 -2.36
CA LEU A 161 5.15 -2.40 -1.74
C LEU A 161 5.16 -0.89 -2.00
N VAL A 162 5.15 -0.11 -0.92
CA VAL A 162 5.18 1.35 -0.98
C VAL A 162 6.35 1.93 -0.21
N ASP A 163 7.31 2.49 -0.94
CA ASP A 163 8.43 3.21 -0.35
C ASP A 163 8.10 4.70 -0.13
N GLN A 164 9.03 5.45 0.45
CA GLN A 164 8.91 6.88 0.59
C GLN A 164 9.14 7.60 -0.74
N THR A 165 8.19 8.44 -1.13
CA THR A 165 8.20 9.20 -2.39
C THR A 165 9.53 9.91 -2.69
N LYS A 166 10.08 10.68 -1.75
CA LYS A 166 11.36 11.38 -1.97
C LYS A 166 12.55 10.43 -2.09
N ARG A 167 12.50 9.28 -1.41
CA ARG A 167 13.53 8.25 -1.53
C ARG A 167 13.51 7.62 -2.92
N MET A 168 12.33 7.44 -3.51
CA MET A 168 12.20 7.02 -4.91
C MET A 168 12.83 8.04 -5.86
N ALA A 169 12.69 9.36 -5.62
CA ALA A 169 13.28 10.38 -6.50
C ALA A 169 14.78 10.64 -6.31
N ILE A 170 15.33 10.48 -5.10
CA ILE A 170 16.72 10.86 -4.80
C ILE A 170 17.64 9.63 -4.92
N GLU A 171 18.53 9.63 -5.92
CA GLU A 171 19.40 8.50 -6.25
C GLU A 171 20.22 7.96 -5.06
N SER A 172 20.81 8.85 -4.25
CA SER A 172 21.58 8.42 -3.07
C SER A 172 20.71 7.75 -2.01
N ALA A 173 19.45 8.17 -1.88
CA ALA A 173 18.51 7.64 -0.91
C ALA A 173 17.92 6.29 -1.36
N ARG A 174 17.64 6.10 -2.65
CA ARG A 174 17.04 4.85 -3.16
C ARG A 174 17.95 3.61 -3.01
N LYS A 175 19.28 3.78 -2.88
CA LYS A 175 20.24 2.67 -2.75
C LYS A 175 19.93 1.72 -1.59
N GLU A 176 19.48 2.26 -0.46
CA GLU A 176 19.08 1.47 0.70
C GLU A 176 17.86 0.60 0.39
N THR A 177 16.84 1.16 -0.26
CA THR A 177 15.65 0.41 -0.68
C THR A 177 15.99 -0.63 -1.74
N ILE A 178 16.82 -0.30 -2.73
CA ILE A 178 17.29 -1.27 -3.74
C ILE A 178 17.97 -2.47 -3.06
N TYR A 179 18.83 -2.21 -2.07
CA TYR A 179 19.49 -3.27 -1.32
C TYR A 179 18.47 -4.12 -0.54
N ALA A 180 17.53 -3.49 0.16
CA ALA A 180 16.48 -4.18 0.90
C ALA A 180 15.58 -5.03 -0.03
N LEU A 181 15.21 -4.49 -1.20
CA LEU A 181 14.41 -5.20 -2.19
C LEU A 181 15.13 -6.45 -2.69
N ALA A 182 16.40 -6.34 -3.07
CA ALA A 182 17.16 -7.47 -3.60
C ALA A 182 17.52 -8.52 -2.54
N ASN A 183 17.85 -8.11 -1.31
CA ASN A 183 18.48 -8.99 -0.32
C ASN A 183 17.56 -9.44 0.82
N ALA A 184 16.42 -8.78 1.03
CA ALA A 184 15.47 -9.14 2.08
C ALA A 184 14.07 -9.42 1.53
N TYR A 185 13.48 -8.48 0.78
CA TYR A 185 12.16 -8.71 0.19
C TYR A 185 12.21 -9.79 -0.91
N GLY A 186 13.20 -9.78 -1.79
CA GLY A 186 13.35 -10.75 -2.88
C GLY A 186 13.27 -12.21 -2.40
N PRO A 187 14.09 -12.63 -1.41
CA PRO A 187 14.00 -13.97 -0.83
C PRO A 187 12.63 -14.30 -0.19
N LEU A 188 12.01 -13.34 0.51
CA LEU A 188 10.69 -13.53 1.13
C LEU A 188 9.58 -13.68 0.06
N LEU A 189 9.59 -12.83 -0.96
CA LEU A 189 8.66 -12.86 -2.08
C LEU A 189 8.82 -14.14 -2.92
N ASN A 190 10.05 -14.56 -3.20
CA ASN A 190 10.31 -15.82 -3.90
C ASN A 190 9.78 -17.02 -3.11
N SER A 191 9.87 -16.98 -1.79
CA SER A 191 9.38 -18.05 -0.92
C SER A 191 7.87 -18.06 -0.79
N SER A 192 7.22 -16.89 -0.72
CA SER A 192 5.77 -16.77 -0.66
C SER A 192 5.07 -17.03 -1.99
N GLY A 193 5.78 -16.89 -3.11
CA GLY A 193 5.23 -17.04 -4.47
C GLY A 193 4.39 -15.85 -4.95
N ALA A 194 4.26 -14.80 -4.14
CA ALA A 194 3.43 -13.63 -4.46
C ALA A 194 4.05 -12.75 -5.54
N ILE A 195 3.22 -12.09 -6.36
CA ILE A 195 3.69 -11.12 -7.34
C ILE A 195 3.88 -9.75 -6.65
N PRO A 196 5.09 -9.16 -6.65
CA PRO A 196 5.27 -7.85 -6.06
C PRO A 196 4.64 -6.76 -6.94
N VAL A 197 3.93 -5.84 -6.29
CA VAL A 197 3.34 -4.64 -6.90
C VAL A 197 4.06 -3.42 -6.34
N ILE A 198 4.92 -2.80 -7.14
CA ILE A 198 5.58 -1.54 -6.79
C ILE A 198 4.60 -0.39 -7.05
N VAL A 199 4.34 0.41 -6.03
CA VAL A 199 3.56 1.64 -6.18
C VAL A 199 4.46 2.76 -6.68
N ASP A 200 4.19 3.25 -7.88
CA ASP A 200 4.68 4.55 -8.35
C ASP A 200 3.97 5.64 -7.56
N THR A 201 4.65 6.25 -6.59
CA THR A 201 4.05 7.27 -5.73
C THR A 201 3.92 8.62 -6.44
N HIS A 202 3.08 9.51 -5.91
CA HIS A 202 2.79 10.82 -6.46
C HIS A 202 3.84 11.85 -6.07
N ALA A 203 4.24 12.67 -7.04
CA ALA A 203 4.88 13.93 -6.80
C ALA A 203 3.93 14.90 -6.09
N PHE A 204 4.49 15.73 -5.22
CA PHE A 204 3.77 16.72 -4.44
C PHE A 204 4.60 18.00 -4.31
N TRP A 205 3.98 19.07 -3.80
CA TRP A 205 4.68 20.30 -3.47
C TRP A 205 4.26 20.80 -2.10
N SER A 206 5.19 20.83 -1.15
CA SER A 206 4.93 21.24 0.23
C SER A 206 6.03 22.14 0.77
N GLU A 207 5.64 23.23 1.42
CA GLU A 207 6.55 24.14 2.12
C GLU A 207 7.03 23.55 3.46
N GLU A 208 6.40 22.49 3.94
CA GLU A 208 6.73 21.82 5.21
C GLU A 208 7.92 20.86 5.09
N THR A 209 8.44 20.66 3.89
CA THR A 209 9.55 19.74 3.66
C THR A 209 10.58 20.30 2.68
N ASN A 210 11.79 19.75 2.73
CA ASN A 210 12.83 20.14 1.79
C ASN A 210 12.50 19.60 0.38
N MET A 211 12.26 20.53 -0.55
CA MET A 211 12.01 20.31 -1.98
C MET A 211 13.23 20.67 -2.87
N THR A 212 14.40 20.91 -2.28
CA THR A 212 15.62 21.25 -3.03
C THR A 212 15.95 20.17 -4.05
N GLY A 213 16.13 20.56 -5.32
CA GLY A 213 16.41 19.64 -6.43
C GLY A 213 15.19 18.93 -7.00
N LEU A 214 13.99 19.21 -6.48
CA LEU A 214 12.70 18.72 -6.99
C LEU A 214 11.95 19.89 -7.63
N ASP A 215 12.50 20.44 -8.71
CA ASP A 215 12.19 21.78 -9.24
C ASP A 215 10.74 22.00 -9.72
N SER A 216 10.02 20.94 -10.09
CA SER A 216 8.61 20.99 -10.49
C SER A 216 7.91 19.68 -10.18
N VAL A 217 6.56 19.66 -10.21
CA VAL A 217 5.77 18.44 -9.97
C VAL A 217 6.08 17.38 -11.04
N GLU A 218 6.18 17.80 -12.30
CA GLU A 218 6.51 16.97 -13.45
C GLU A 218 7.91 16.38 -13.32
N TYR A 219 8.91 17.21 -13.02
CA TYR A 219 10.29 16.76 -12.84
C TYR A 219 10.45 15.85 -11.61
N PHE A 220 9.77 16.17 -10.52
CA PHE A 220 9.76 15.28 -9.35
C PHE A 220 9.14 13.92 -9.72
N GLN A 221 8.03 13.90 -10.46
CA GLN A 221 7.42 12.65 -10.90
C GLN A 221 8.33 11.86 -11.85
N SER A 222 9.09 12.52 -12.73
CA SER A 222 10.05 11.82 -13.59
C SER A 222 11.17 11.16 -12.79
N LEU A 223 11.67 11.82 -11.74
CA LEU A 223 12.67 11.23 -10.85
C LEU A 223 12.12 10.03 -10.06
N ILE A 224 10.85 10.10 -9.61
CA ILE A 224 10.18 8.96 -8.98
C ILE A 224 10.08 7.80 -9.99
N TYR A 225 9.66 8.10 -11.22
CA TYR A 225 9.55 7.12 -12.30
C TYR A 225 10.87 6.37 -12.53
N ASP A 226 12.01 7.08 -12.59
CA ASP A 226 13.32 6.44 -12.70
C ASP A 226 13.62 5.52 -11.51
N GLY A 227 13.22 5.92 -10.30
CA GLY A 227 13.39 5.10 -9.09
C GLY A 227 12.51 3.85 -9.09
N VAL A 228 11.31 3.93 -9.65
CA VAL A 228 10.45 2.77 -9.85
C VAL A 228 11.11 1.77 -10.81
N GLU A 229 11.73 2.24 -11.89
CA GLU A 229 12.47 1.34 -12.81
C GLU A 229 13.63 0.64 -12.07
N ASP A 230 14.38 1.34 -11.22
CA ASP A 230 15.42 0.74 -10.37
C ASP A 230 14.85 -0.33 -9.42
N TYR A 231 13.68 -0.10 -8.82
CA TYR A 231 13.06 -1.05 -7.90
C TYR A 231 12.56 -2.31 -8.61
N VAL A 232 11.93 -2.14 -9.78
CA VAL A 232 11.54 -3.26 -10.64
C VAL A 232 12.77 -4.07 -11.03
N ASN A 233 13.86 -3.42 -11.45
CA ASN A 233 15.09 -4.11 -11.82
C ASN A 233 15.71 -4.86 -10.62
N ALA A 234 15.71 -4.28 -9.43
CA ALA A 234 16.24 -4.90 -8.23
C ALA A 234 15.54 -6.24 -7.92
N LEU A 235 14.21 -6.26 -8.00
CA LEU A 235 13.41 -7.46 -7.77
C LEU A 235 13.46 -8.44 -8.95
N ALA A 236 13.34 -7.97 -10.20
CA ALA A 236 13.35 -8.81 -11.39
C ALA A 236 14.67 -9.59 -11.55
N ASN A 237 15.78 -9.09 -11.01
CA ASN A 237 17.07 -9.79 -11.02
C ASN A 237 17.16 -10.95 -10.02
N VAL A 238 16.29 -11.00 -9.01
CA VAL A 238 16.32 -12.02 -7.94
C VAL A 238 15.07 -12.90 -7.89
N LEU A 239 14.02 -12.51 -8.61
CA LEU A 239 12.76 -13.26 -8.72
C LEU A 239 12.68 -14.03 -10.05
N PRO A 240 11.92 -15.14 -10.10
CA PRO A 240 11.65 -15.83 -11.35
C PRO A 240 10.75 -15.01 -12.28
N ASP A 241 10.84 -15.25 -13.59
CA ASP A 241 10.09 -14.50 -14.63
C ASP A 241 8.57 -14.40 -14.41
N TRP A 242 7.97 -15.39 -13.75
CA TRP A 242 6.52 -15.40 -13.48
C TRP A 242 6.12 -14.53 -12.28
N GLN A 243 7.07 -14.15 -11.41
CA GLN A 243 6.90 -13.15 -10.34
C GLN A 243 7.46 -11.78 -10.75
N TYR A 244 7.52 -11.49 -12.06
CA TYR A 244 8.02 -10.21 -12.53
C TYR A 244 7.24 -9.05 -11.89
N PRO A 245 7.91 -8.05 -11.29
CA PRO A 245 7.20 -6.98 -10.58
C PRO A 245 6.23 -6.22 -11.47
N VAL A 246 5.02 -6.01 -10.96
CA VAL A 246 4.01 -5.15 -11.58
C VAL A 246 4.13 -3.76 -10.98
N VAL A 247 3.81 -2.73 -11.76
CA VAL A 247 3.82 -1.35 -11.30
C VAL A 247 2.41 -0.79 -11.29
N ALA A 248 1.99 -0.25 -10.14
CA ALA A 248 0.74 0.50 -10.02
C ALA A 248 1.00 1.99 -10.28
N PRO A 249 0.52 2.59 -11.39
CA PRO A 249 0.89 3.93 -11.87
C PRO A 249 0.15 5.07 -11.13
N ILE A 250 0.21 5.12 -9.79
CA ILE A 250 -0.51 6.12 -8.99
C ILE A 250 0.05 7.52 -9.26
N GLY A 251 1.37 7.68 -9.31
CA GLY A 251 2.02 8.96 -9.57
C GLY A 251 1.70 9.51 -10.95
N ILE A 252 1.72 8.65 -11.97
CA ILE A 252 1.22 8.98 -13.31
C ILE A 252 -0.26 9.41 -13.30
N ALA A 253 -1.11 8.78 -12.47
CA ALA A 253 -2.51 9.20 -12.31
C ALA A 253 -2.62 10.61 -11.71
N TYR A 254 -1.85 10.90 -10.67
CA TYR A 254 -1.82 12.23 -10.04
C TYR A 254 -1.30 13.30 -11.00
N LEU A 255 -0.24 13.01 -11.73
CA LEU A 255 0.31 13.91 -12.75
C LEU A 255 -0.71 14.17 -13.88
N THR A 256 -1.49 13.17 -14.26
CA THR A 256 -2.61 13.35 -15.21
C THR A 256 -3.64 14.36 -14.66
N VAL A 257 -4.01 14.25 -13.38
CA VAL A 257 -4.94 15.20 -12.75
C VAL A 257 -4.33 16.60 -12.64
N TYR A 258 -3.03 16.69 -12.34
CA TYR A 258 -2.29 17.94 -12.29
C TYR A 258 -2.34 18.68 -13.64
N GLU A 259 -2.04 17.99 -14.75
CA GLU A 259 -2.03 18.59 -16.09
C GLU A 259 -3.43 19.00 -16.56
N GLU A 260 -4.46 18.19 -16.28
CA GLU A 260 -5.80 18.40 -16.83
C GLU A 260 -6.69 19.30 -15.97
N ARG A 261 -6.60 19.16 -14.65
CA ARG A 261 -7.50 19.82 -13.69
C ARG A 261 -6.75 20.25 -12.42
N PRO A 262 -5.90 21.30 -12.48
CA PRO A 262 -5.12 21.77 -11.33
C PRO A 262 -5.93 22.08 -10.07
N ARG A 263 -7.19 22.51 -10.21
CA ARG A 263 -8.08 22.75 -9.06
C ARG A 263 -8.50 21.47 -8.35
N ILE A 264 -8.72 20.38 -9.10
CA ILE A 264 -9.03 19.06 -8.53
C ILE A 264 -7.76 18.43 -7.96
N TRP A 265 -6.60 18.66 -8.59
CA TRP A 265 -5.33 18.15 -8.10
C TRP A 265 -5.05 18.60 -6.66
N LYS A 266 -5.32 19.86 -6.32
CA LYS A 266 -5.19 20.38 -4.94
C LYS A 266 -6.06 19.63 -3.93
N LYS A 267 -7.22 19.11 -4.35
CA LYS A 267 -8.10 18.32 -3.47
C LYS A 267 -7.53 16.94 -3.16
N LEU A 268 -6.56 16.44 -3.94
CA LEU A 268 -5.98 15.11 -3.72
C LEU A 268 -5.13 15.04 -2.45
N PHE A 269 -4.79 16.18 -1.84
CA PHE A 269 -3.93 16.26 -0.67
C PHE A 269 -4.69 16.77 0.56
N ILE A 270 -4.23 16.36 1.74
CA ILE A 270 -4.60 17.04 2.99
C ILE A 270 -3.83 18.36 3.11
N ASP A 271 -4.04 19.07 4.22
CA ASP A 271 -3.53 20.43 4.44
C ASP A 271 -1.98 20.55 4.34
N ASP A 272 -1.24 19.45 4.48
CA ASP A 272 0.23 19.40 4.34
C ASP A 272 0.73 19.39 2.87
N ASN A 273 -0.19 19.34 1.89
CA ASN A 273 0.08 19.27 0.46
C ASN A 273 1.00 18.11 0.05
N MET A 274 1.05 17.04 0.84
CA MET A 274 1.92 15.88 0.63
C MET A 274 1.15 14.57 0.75
N HIS A 275 0.41 14.35 1.84
CA HIS A 275 -0.35 13.13 2.05
C HIS A 275 -1.72 13.18 1.38
N SER A 276 -2.20 12.03 0.94
CA SER A 276 -3.49 11.89 0.25
C SER A 276 -4.66 12.30 1.15
N SER A 277 -5.59 13.09 0.62
CA SER A 277 -6.94 13.21 1.18
C SER A 277 -7.78 11.98 0.83
N VAL A 278 -9.06 11.96 1.22
CA VAL A 278 -10.01 10.94 0.73
C VAL A 278 -10.20 10.98 -0.80
N HIS A 279 -10.06 12.15 -1.45
CA HIS A 279 -10.02 12.23 -2.92
C HIS A 279 -8.79 11.54 -3.50
N GLY A 280 -7.62 11.82 -2.91
CA GLY A 280 -6.37 11.21 -3.32
C GLY A 280 -6.35 9.70 -3.13
N SER A 281 -6.90 9.24 -1.99
CA SER A 281 -6.98 7.83 -1.61
C SER A 281 -7.96 7.07 -2.50
N TYR A 282 -9.08 7.70 -2.90
CA TYR A 282 -10.01 7.12 -3.87
C TYR A 282 -9.37 6.95 -5.27
N LEU A 283 -8.64 7.97 -5.75
CA LEU A 283 -7.89 7.86 -7.01
C LEU A 283 -6.82 6.75 -6.92
N PHE A 284 -6.05 6.72 -5.83
CA PHE A 284 -5.08 5.67 -5.55
C PHE A 284 -5.73 4.29 -5.67
N ALA A 285 -6.83 4.07 -4.94
CA ALA A 285 -7.49 2.76 -4.88
C ALA A 285 -8.07 2.36 -6.24
N CYS A 286 -8.63 3.29 -7.02
CA CYS A 286 -9.08 3.00 -8.39
C CYS A 286 -7.93 2.55 -9.30
N VAL A 287 -6.75 3.16 -9.18
CA VAL A 287 -5.57 2.79 -9.98
C VAL A 287 -5.02 1.44 -9.54
N LEU A 288 -4.89 1.21 -8.22
CA LEU A 288 -4.41 -0.05 -7.68
C LEU A 288 -5.37 -1.19 -8.03
N TYR A 289 -6.68 -1.01 -7.82
CA TYR A 289 -7.70 -1.99 -8.20
C TYR A 289 -7.59 -2.35 -9.68
N ALA A 290 -7.48 -1.36 -10.57
CA ALA A 290 -7.32 -1.60 -12.00
C ALA A 290 -6.01 -2.31 -12.35
N THR A 291 -4.96 -2.11 -11.56
CA THR A 291 -3.69 -2.80 -11.72
C THR A 291 -3.80 -4.28 -11.33
N LEU A 292 -4.51 -4.59 -10.25
CA LEU A 292 -4.67 -5.96 -9.74
C LEU A 292 -5.68 -6.77 -10.57
N TYR A 293 -6.86 -6.21 -10.85
CA TYR A 293 -7.95 -6.92 -11.53
C TYR A 293 -7.92 -6.79 -13.06
N GLY A 294 -7.14 -5.86 -13.62
CA GLY A 294 -7.17 -5.57 -15.06
C GLY A 294 -8.47 -4.89 -15.55
N HIS A 295 -9.33 -4.45 -14.63
CA HIS A 295 -10.54 -3.69 -14.93
C HIS A 295 -10.86 -2.65 -13.83
N LEU A 296 -11.75 -1.69 -14.10
CA LEU A 296 -12.17 -0.73 -13.09
C LEU A 296 -13.09 -1.37 -12.03
N PRO A 297 -13.16 -0.82 -10.80
CA PRO A 297 -14.13 -1.25 -9.80
C PRO A 297 -15.58 -1.01 -10.28
N ASP A 298 -16.60 -1.58 -9.63
CA ASP A 298 -17.99 -1.40 -10.07
C ASP A 298 -18.40 0.09 -10.11
N LYS A 299 -19.06 0.54 -11.18
CA LYS A 299 -19.48 1.96 -11.34
C LYS A 299 -20.30 2.52 -10.17
N ARG A 300 -21.05 1.67 -9.47
CA ARG A 300 -21.87 2.03 -8.30
C ARG A 300 -21.02 2.55 -7.15
N THR A 301 -19.75 2.14 -7.05
CA THR A 301 -18.84 2.65 -6.01
C THR A 301 -18.55 4.15 -6.16
N ALA A 302 -18.69 4.71 -7.37
CA ALA A 302 -18.52 6.16 -7.60
C ALA A 302 -19.58 7.01 -6.88
N SER A 303 -20.80 6.49 -6.73
CA SER A 303 -21.88 7.16 -5.99
C SER A 303 -21.84 6.93 -4.48
N LYS A 304 -20.87 6.15 -3.99
CA LYS A 304 -20.78 5.67 -2.61
C LYS A 304 -19.42 5.97 -1.97
N ALA A 305 -18.72 7.01 -2.43
CA ALA A 305 -17.35 7.28 -1.99
C ALA A 305 -17.22 7.31 -0.45
N GLU A 306 -18.13 7.98 0.26
CA GLU A 306 -18.16 8.01 1.73
C GLU A 306 -18.26 6.62 2.37
N TYR A 307 -19.14 5.75 1.85
CA TYR A 307 -19.32 4.40 2.39
C TYR A 307 -18.07 3.53 2.26
N LEU A 308 -17.23 3.76 1.25
CA LEU A 308 -15.99 2.99 1.06
C LEU A 308 -14.94 3.27 2.13
N PHE A 309 -15.08 4.38 2.87
CA PHE A 309 -14.18 4.78 3.95
C PHE A 309 -14.77 4.53 5.34
N ALA A 310 -15.99 4.00 5.43
CA ALA A 310 -16.72 3.86 6.69
C ALA A 310 -15.97 2.98 7.70
N ASP A 311 -15.33 1.91 7.22
CA ASP A 311 -14.60 0.96 8.05
C ASP A 311 -13.09 1.23 8.11
N SER A 312 -12.62 2.38 7.61
CA SER A 312 -11.20 2.73 7.72
C SER A 312 -10.79 2.80 9.19
N ARG A 313 -9.75 2.06 9.59
CA ARG A 313 -9.20 2.08 10.97
C ARG A 313 -8.83 3.49 11.42
N LYS A 314 -8.44 4.33 10.47
CA LYS A 314 -8.19 5.75 10.71
C LYS A 314 -8.32 6.60 9.45
N LEU A 315 -9.18 7.60 9.51
CA LEU A 315 -9.22 8.70 8.54
C LEU A 315 -8.39 9.89 9.03
N VAL A 316 -7.73 10.57 8.11
CA VAL A 316 -6.85 11.71 8.41
C VAL A 316 -7.21 12.90 7.52
N GLY A 317 -7.21 14.09 8.11
CA GLY A 317 -7.51 15.33 7.39
C GLY A 317 -9.00 15.62 7.30
N ARG A 318 -9.40 16.42 6.31
CA ARG A 318 -10.80 16.82 6.11
C ARG A 318 -11.57 15.73 5.38
N LEU A 319 -12.75 15.40 5.90
CA LEU A 319 -13.66 14.42 5.31
C LEU A 319 -14.53 15.08 4.21
N GLU A 320 -13.87 15.59 3.16
CA GLU A 320 -14.55 16.03 1.93
C GLU A 320 -14.47 14.91 0.90
N TYR A 321 -15.53 14.12 0.77
CA TYR A 321 -15.56 12.99 -0.17
C TYR A 321 -15.77 13.47 -1.63
N PRO A 322 -15.23 12.73 -2.62
CA PRO A 322 -15.51 13.00 -4.02
C PRO A 322 -17.02 13.04 -4.32
N SER A 323 -17.46 14.09 -5.02
CA SER A 323 -18.76 14.02 -5.69
C SER A 323 -18.77 12.90 -6.72
N GLU A 324 -19.95 12.42 -7.10
CA GLU A 324 -20.09 11.38 -8.14
C GLU A 324 -19.34 11.77 -9.44
N SER A 325 -19.41 13.04 -9.83
CA SER A 325 -18.71 13.55 -11.02
C SER A 325 -17.18 13.53 -10.90
N GLU A 326 -16.64 13.80 -9.70
CA GLU A 326 -15.22 13.72 -9.41
C GLU A 326 -14.77 12.26 -9.35
N ALA A 327 -15.55 11.38 -8.71
CA ALA A 327 -15.30 9.95 -8.66
C ALA A 327 -15.25 9.33 -10.07
N TYR A 328 -16.21 9.65 -10.94
CA TYR A 328 -16.17 9.22 -12.35
C TYR A 328 -14.94 9.75 -13.09
N TYR A 329 -14.53 10.99 -12.82
CA TYR A 329 -13.31 11.54 -13.40
C TYR A 329 -12.07 10.77 -12.93
N TYR A 330 -11.93 10.46 -11.64
CA TYR A 330 -10.82 9.67 -11.10
C TYR A 330 -10.78 8.26 -11.69
N ARG A 331 -11.92 7.59 -11.79
CA ARG A 331 -12.02 6.27 -12.46
C ARG A 331 -11.60 6.34 -13.92
N ASN A 332 -11.96 7.41 -14.63
CA ASN A 332 -11.51 7.60 -16.00
C ASN A 332 -10.00 7.82 -16.10
N VAL A 333 -9.40 8.54 -15.17
CA VAL A 333 -7.93 8.66 -15.06
C VAL A 333 -7.32 7.28 -14.82
N ALA A 334 -7.80 6.52 -13.83
CA ALA A 334 -7.34 5.17 -13.52
C ALA A 334 -7.36 4.24 -14.74
N ARG A 335 -8.48 4.23 -15.50
CA ARG A 335 -8.60 3.45 -16.74
C ARG A 335 -7.54 3.81 -17.77
N ARG A 336 -7.25 5.11 -17.94
CA ARG A 336 -6.26 5.54 -18.93
C ARG A 336 -4.87 5.09 -18.54
N VAL A 337 -4.48 5.29 -17.28
CA VAL A 337 -3.10 5.03 -16.84
C VAL A 337 -2.84 3.55 -16.63
N ALA A 338 -3.70 2.84 -15.89
CA ALA A 338 -3.47 1.43 -15.53
C ALA A 338 -3.82 0.46 -16.67
N LEU A 339 -4.91 0.71 -17.42
CA LEU A 339 -5.41 -0.26 -18.41
C LEU A 339 -5.02 0.08 -19.85
N ARG A 340 -4.67 1.34 -20.14
CA ARG A 340 -4.37 1.81 -21.51
C ARG A 340 -2.95 2.35 -21.67
N GLY A 341 -2.12 2.30 -20.62
CA GLY A 341 -0.74 2.78 -20.67
C GLY A 341 -0.62 4.26 -21.02
N TYR A 342 -1.61 5.08 -20.66
CA TYR A 342 -1.54 6.52 -20.89
C TYR A 342 -0.40 7.15 -20.08
N VAL A 343 0.45 7.90 -20.78
CA VAL A 343 1.54 8.69 -20.21
C VAL A 343 1.19 10.19 -20.37
N PRO A 344 1.23 11.01 -19.31
CA PRO A 344 1.04 12.47 -19.34
C PRO A 344 1.99 13.16 -20.32
N ASN A 345 1.62 14.35 -20.79
CA ASN A 345 2.38 15.00 -21.86
C ASN A 345 3.79 15.40 -21.40
N SER A 346 3.94 15.81 -20.14
CA SER A 346 5.24 16.14 -19.56
C SER A 346 6.22 14.97 -19.50
N MET A 347 5.74 13.73 -19.63
CA MET A 347 6.54 12.50 -19.52
C MET A 347 6.86 11.87 -20.89
N ARG A 348 6.53 12.53 -22.01
CA ARG A 348 6.69 11.98 -23.38
C ARG A 348 7.96 12.44 -24.11
N SER A 349 8.87 13.13 -23.42
CA SER A 349 10.08 13.73 -24.01
C SER A 349 11.21 12.73 -24.21
#